data_AF-A0A3N4KF08-F1
#
_entry.id   AF-A0A3N4KF08-F1
#
_cell.length_a   1.000
_cell.length_b   1.000
_cell.length_c   1.000
_cell.angle_alpha   90.00
_cell.angle_beta   90.00
_cell.angle_gamma   90.00
#
_symmetry.space_group_name_H-M   'P 1'
#
loop_
_entity.id
_entity.type
_entity.pdbx_description
1 polymer ?
#
loop_
_entity_poly.entity_id
_entity_poly.type
_entity_poly.pdbx_seq_one_letter_code
_entity_poly.pdbx_strand_id
1 'polypeptide(L)'
;MALQQGNVFGIASTEIVSTQPAGEESVGRLFVQRIVDAWSVYEVGGRFLNVRPHWAKEWEDLTIRGVEIKQHLKDNCYNVEISSSLSVLADIGDEHGWTLEGLNQRFSNPLLDSLFFC
;
A
#
# COMPACT_ATOMS: atom_id res chain seq x y z
N MET A 1 8.48 -3.11 0.83
CA MET A 1 8.41 -3.24 -0.65
C MET A 1 8.49 -1.86 -1.27
N ALA A 2 9.38 -1.66 -2.24
CA ALA A 2 9.55 -0.35 -2.87
C ALA A 2 8.47 -0.09 -3.93
N LEU A 3 7.93 1.14 -3.96
CA LEU A 3 6.93 1.57 -4.96
C LEU A 3 7.41 1.41 -6.40
N GLN A 4 8.74 1.35 -6.59
CA GLN A 4 9.41 1.32 -7.88
C GLN A 4 9.42 -0.08 -8.53
N GLN A 5 9.18 -1.13 -7.76
CA GLN A 5 9.30 -2.50 -8.23
C GLN A 5 8.30 -2.77 -9.38
N GLY A 6 8.82 -3.24 -10.51
CA GLY A 6 8.05 -3.61 -11.70
C GLY A 6 7.57 -2.45 -12.58
N ASN A 7 7.91 -1.20 -12.26
CA ASN A 7 7.45 -0.04 -13.04
C ASN A 7 8.46 0.38 -14.13
N VAL A 8 8.01 0.39 -15.38
CA VAL A 8 8.82 0.76 -16.57
C VAL A 8 8.59 2.19 -17.06
N PHE A 9 7.59 2.90 -16.51
CA PHE A 9 7.19 4.24 -16.93
C PHE A 9 7.76 5.36 -16.06
N GLY A 10 8.56 5.00 -15.04
CA GLY A 10 8.98 5.93 -13.99
C GLY A 10 7.88 6.18 -12.97
N ILE A 11 8.19 6.97 -11.93
CA ILE A 11 7.28 7.21 -10.80
C ILE A 11 6.97 8.70 -10.73
N ALA A 12 5.68 9.00 -10.73
CA ALA A 12 5.17 10.29 -10.31
C ALA A 12 4.56 10.14 -8.92
N SER A 13 5.00 10.97 -7.98
CA SER A 13 4.46 11.03 -6.62
C SER A 13 3.83 12.39 -6.38
N THR A 14 2.67 12.41 -5.73
CA THR A 14 1.99 13.62 -5.30
C THR A 14 1.71 13.52 -3.82
N GLU A 15 2.05 14.57 -3.08
CA GLU A 15 1.79 14.68 -1.66
C GLU A 15 0.89 15.88 -1.40
N ILE A 16 -0.11 15.70 -0.54
CA ILE A 16 -1.00 16.76 -0.11
C ILE A 16 -0.61 17.08 1.34
N VAL A 17 -0.26 18.34 1.60
CA VAL A 17 0.13 18.83 2.91
C VAL A 17 -0.84 19.92 3.32
N SER A 18 -1.38 19.82 4.54
CA SER A 18 -2.28 20.81 5.13
C SER A 18 -1.73 21.28 6.47
N THR A 19 -2.02 22.51 6.84
CA THR A 19 -1.77 23.06 8.18
C THR A 19 -2.92 22.75 9.16
N GLN A 20 -4.03 22.20 8.66
CA GLN A 20 -5.15 21.80 9.50
C GLN A 20 -4.78 20.55 10.31
N PRO A 21 -5.24 20.45 11.57
CA PRO A 21 -5.10 19.23 12.36
C PRO A 21 -5.75 18.04 11.63
N ALA A 22 -5.09 16.88 11.64
CA ALA A 22 -5.56 15.68 10.96
C ALA A 22 -6.97 15.21 11.41
N GLY A 23 -7.42 15.60 12.60
CA GLY A 23 -8.72 15.23 13.16
C GLY A 23 -9.94 16.05 12.70
N GLU A 24 -9.78 17.13 11.92
CA GLU A 24 -10.90 17.84 11.31
C GLU A 24 -11.24 17.22 9.94
N GLU A 25 -11.77 16.00 10.03
CA GLU A 25 -11.61 14.89 9.09
C GLU A 25 -12.33 15.03 7.74
N SER A 26 -13.38 15.84 7.61
CA SER A 26 -14.33 15.64 6.48
C SER A 26 -13.94 16.32 5.16
N VAL A 27 -13.40 17.55 5.19
CA VAL A 27 -13.10 18.30 3.96
C VAL A 27 -11.78 17.84 3.33
N GLY A 28 -10.74 17.68 4.15
CA GLY A 28 -9.44 17.21 3.68
C GLY A 28 -9.55 15.82 3.04
N ARG A 29 -10.37 14.95 3.63
CA ARG A 29 -10.55 13.59 3.15
C ARG A 29 -11.21 13.49 1.79
N LEU A 30 -12.33 14.19 1.58
CA LEU A 30 -13.01 14.24 0.29
C LEU A 30 -12.11 14.85 -0.79
N PHE A 31 -11.28 15.82 -0.42
CA PHE A 31 -10.29 16.38 -1.33
C PHE A 31 -9.23 15.34 -1.73
N VAL A 32 -8.64 14.62 -0.77
CA VAL A 32 -7.66 13.55 -1.08
C VAL A 32 -8.28 12.47 -1.96
N GLN A 33 -9.50 12.00 -1.66
CA GLN A 33 -10.17 11.00 -2.50
C GLN A 33 -10.38 11.49 -3.93
N ARG A 34 -10.79 12.75 -4.14
CA ARG A 34 -10.94 13.32 -5.50
C ARG A 34 -9.62 13.35 -6.28
N ILE A 35 -8.50 13.63 -5.62
CA ILE A 35 -7.18 13.59 -6.25
C ILE A 35 -6.81 12.15 -6.62
N VAL A 36 -7.06 11.20 -5.72
CA VAL A 36 -6.83 9.77 -5.97
C VAL A 36 -7.67 9.26 -7.13
N ASP A 37 -8.96 9.61 -7.17
CA ASP A 37 -9.86 9.26 -8.27
C ASP A 37 -9.33 9.78 -9.60
N ALA A 38 -8.94 11.07 -9.65
CA ALA A 38 -8.40 11.71 -10.84
C ALA A 38 -7.08 11.07 -11.32
N TRP A 39 -6.25 10.54 -10.42
CA TRP A 39 -5.01 9.85 -10.77
C TRP A 39 -5.21 8.37 -11.12
N SER A 40 -6.31 7.76 -10.66
CA SER A 40 -6.56 6.33 -10.85
C SER A 40 -7.08 5.95 -12.25
N VAL A 41 -7.33 6.94 -13.12
CA VAL A 41 -7.88 6.76 -14.48
C VAL A 41 -6.82 6.51 -15.55
N TYR A 42 -5.52 6.69 -15.24
CA TYR A 42 -4.48 6.55 -16.26
C TYR A 42 -4.33 5.10 -16.70
N GLU A 43 -4.29 4.91 -18.02
CA GLU A 43 -4.15 3.61 -18.67
C GLU A 43 -3.02 3.60 -19.69
N VAL A 44 -2.40 2.43 -19.86
CA VAL A 44 -1.48 2.14 -20.96
C VAL A 44 -1.86 0.78 -21.54
N GLY A 45 -2.14 0.74 -22.85
CA GLY A 45 -2.48 -0.52 -23.54
C GLY A 45 -3.77 -1.18 -23.05
N GLY A 46 -4.76 -0.39 -22.62
CA GLY A 46 -6.05 -0.89 -22.10
C GLY A 46 -5.96 -1.49 -20.69
N ARG A 47 -4.88 -1.20 -19.94
CA ARG A 47 -4.72 -1.57 -18.54
C ARG A 47 -4.48 -0.32 -17.71
N PHE A 48 -5.20 -0.22 -16.59
CA PHE A 48 -4.93 0.81 -15.60
C PHE A 48 -3.52 0.70 -15.05
N LEU A 49 -2.88 1.85 -14.86
CA LEU A 49 -1.64 1.93 -14.11
C LEU A 49 -1.90 1.65 -12.63
N ASN A 50 -0.93 0.99 -11.99
CA ASN A 50 -0.99 0.73 -10.56
C ASN A 50 -0.82 2.05 -9.78
N VAL A 51 -1.79 2.37 -8.93
CA VAL A 51 -1.72 3.48 -7.99
C VAL A 51 -1.40 2.90 -6.62
N ARG A 52 -0.27 3.31 -6.05
CA ARG A 52 0.23 2.83 -4.77
C ARG A 52 0.37 4.02 -3.82
N PRO A 53 -0.12 3.93 -2.58
CA PRO A 53 0.10 4.98 -1.60
C PRO A 53 1.56 4.98 -1.12
N HIS A 54 2.05 6.14 -0.70
CA HIS A 54 3.31 6.20 0.01
C HIS A 54 3.12 5.64 1.43
N TRP A 55 3.87 4.59 1.78
CA TRP A 55 3.77 3.88 3.07
C TRP A 55 3.86 4.76 4.33
N ALA A 56 4.46 5.96 4.23
CA ALA A 56 4.70 6.86 5.36
C ALA A 56 3.62 7.96 5.49
N LYS A 57 2.53 7.86 4.70
CA LYS A 57 1.42 8.81 4.69
C LYS A 57 0.13 8.11 5.12
N GLU A 58 -0.92 8.90 5.30
CA GLU A 58 -2.26 8.42 5.66
C GLU A 58 -3.08 8.09 4.40
N TRP A 59 -3.62 6.88 4.31
CA TRP A 59 -4.35 6.42 3.12
C TRP A 59 -5.34 5.28 3.36
N GLU A 60 -5.36 4.63 4.54
CA GLU A 60 -5.98 3.31 4.76
C GLU A 60 -7.48 3.20 4.44
N ASP A 61 -8.18 4.32 4.49
CA ASP A 61 -9.61 4.48 4.29
C ASP A 61 -9.96 4.94 2.85
N LEU A 62 -8.99 4.95 1.93
CA LEU A 62 -9.17 5.43 0.55
C LEU A 62 -9.71 4.29 -0.32
N THR A 63 -10.32 4.66 -1.44
CA THR A 63 -10.65 3.68 -2.49
C THR A 63 -9.89 3.99 -3.78
N ILE A 64 -9.56 2.95 -4.53
CA ILE A 64 -9.02 3.02 -5.89
C ILE A 64 -10.09 2.46 -6.81
N ARG A 65 -10.71 3.32 -7.63
CA ARG A 65 -11.80 2.93 -8.54
C ARG A 65 -12.93 2.17 -7.82
N GLY A 66 -13.30 2.63 -6.63
CA GLY A 66 -14.34 2.03 -5.79
C GLY A 66 -13.94 0.77 -5.02
N VAL A 67 -12.68 0.32 -5.13
CA VAL A 67 -12.14 -0.80 -4.34
C VAL A 67 -11.37 -0.24 -3.16
N GLU A 68 -11.63 -0.74 -1.96
CA GLU A 68 -10.86 -0.45 -0.75
C GLU A 68 -9.36 -0.59 -1.02
N ILE A 69 -8.57 0.44 -0.69
CA ILE A 69 -7.16 0.50 -1.06
C ILE A 69 -6.35 -0.68 -0.54
N LYS A 70 -6.67 -1.21 0.66
CA LYS A 70 -6.03 -2.42 1.19
C LYS A 70 -6.26 -3.64 0.30
N GLN A 71 -7.46 -3.77 -0.26
CA GLN A 71 -7.79 -4.85 -1.19
C GLN A 71 -7.12 -4.62 -2.55
N HIS A 72 -7.15 -3.38 -3.07
CA HIS A 72 -6.43 -3.03 -4.31
C HIS A 72 -4.93 -3.33 -4.21
N LEU A 73 -4.31 -3.03 -3.06
CA LEU A 73 -2.90 -3.30 -2.83
C LEU A 73 -2.59 -4.79 -2.87
N LYS A 74 -3.42 -5.62 -2.22
CA LYS A 74 -3.28 -7.08 -2.21
C LYS A 74 -3.49 -7.70 -3.59
N ASP A 75 -4.51 -7.26 -4.32
CA ASP A 75 -4.93 -7.94 -5.56
C ASP A 75 -4.17 -7.47 -6.79
N ASN A 76 -3.80 -6.18 -6.84
CA ASN A 76 -3.29 -5.56 -8.07
C ASN A 76 -1.86 -5.03 -7.95
N CYS A 77 -1.42 -4.65 -6.75
CA CYS A 77 -0.13 -3.97 -6.60
C CYS A 77 0.98 -4.84 -6.03
N TYR A 78 0.66 -5.72 -5.08
CA TYR A 78 1.63 -6.47 -4.27
C TYR A 78 1.27 -7.95 -4.09
N ASN A 79 0.43 -8.48 -4.98
CA ASN A 79 -0.03 -9.88 -4.94
C ASN A 79 1.11 -10.90 -5.00
N VAL A 80 2.27 -10.53 -5.56
CA VAL A 80 3.47 -11.38 -5.63
C VAL A 80 4.49 -10.96 -4.59
N GLU A 81 4.71 -9.66 -4.45
CA GLU A 81 5.77 -9.10 -3.62
C GLU A 81 5.57 -9.37 -2.13
N ILE A 82 4.33 -9.42 -1.64
CA ILE A 82 4.05 -9.75 -0.24
C ILE A 82 4.48 -11.19 0.04
N SER A 83 4.00 -12.16 -0.74
CA SER A 83 4.33 -13.57 -0.57
C SER A 83 5.84 -13.83 -0.75
N SER A 84 6.47 -13.19 -1.74
CA SER A 84 7.92 -13.29 -1.94
C SER A 84 8.71 -12.70 -0.76
N SER A 85 8.27 -11.55 -0.22
CA SER A 85 8.94 -10.95 0.94
C SER A 85 8.83 -11.83 2.18
N LEU A 86 7.66 -12.43 2.41
CA LEU A 86 7.43 -13.33 3.54
C LEU A 86 8.24 -14.62 3.40
N SER A 87 8.37 -15.15 2.18
CA SER A 87 9.23 -16.32 1.91
C SER A 87 10.68 -16.02 2.27
N VAL A 88 11.23 -14.89 1.82
CA VAL A 88 12.61 -14.50 2.16
C VAL A 88 12.78 -14.32 3.67
N LEU A 89 11.81 -13.73 4.35
CA LEU A 89 11.85 -13.61 5.81
C LEU A 89 11.79 -14.98 6.50
N ALA A 90 11.01 -15.93 5.98
CA ALA A 90 10.98 -17.29 6.51
C ALA A 90 12.33 -17.99 6.35
N ASP A 91 12.95 -17.90 5.16
CA ASP A 91 14.25 -18.51 4.89
C ASP A 91 15.34 -17.95 5.83
N ILE A 92 15.38 -16.63 6.02
CA ILE A 92 16.30 -15.99 6.98
C ILE A 92 15.98 -16.46 8.42
N GLY A 93 14.69 -16.59 8.75
CA GLY A 93 14.25 -17.04 10.07
C GLY A 93 14.72 -18.46 10.40
N ASP A 94 14.66 -19.35 9.43
CA ASP A 94 15.12 -20.74 9.55
C ASP A 94 16.64 -20.81 9.82
N GLU A 95 17.43 -19.91 9.24
CA GLU A 95 18.88 -19.80 9.51
C GLU A 95 19.20 -19.23 10.90
N HIS A 96 18.32 -18.39 11.44
CA HIS A 96 18.59 -17.59 12.65
C HIS A 96 17.73 -17.97 13.87
N GLY A 97 16.89 -19.00 13.77
CA GLY A 97 16.12 -19.56 14.88
C GLY A 97 14.88 -18.76 15.28
N TRP A 98 14.22 -18.08 14.34
CA TRP A 98 12.96 -17.39 14.57
C TRP A 98 11.96 -17.63 13.42
N THR A 99 10.66 -17.44 13.68
CA THR A 99 9.60 -17.76 12.71
C THR A 99 8.85 -16.50 12.26
N LEU A 100 8.13 -16.59 11.14
CA LEU A 100 7.20 -15.53 10.71
C LEU A 100 6.12 -15.22 11.76
N GLU A 101 5.64 -16.23 12.48
CA GLU A 101 4.71 -16.04 13.60
C GLU A 101 5.34 -15.19 14.70
N GLY A 102 6.60 -15.49 15.05
CA GLY A 102 7.35 -14.70 16.03
C GLY A 102 7.61 -13.26 15.58
N LEU A 103 7.82 -13.04 14.27
CA LEU A 103 7.91 -11.68 13.71
C LEU A 103 6.58 -10.95 13.78
N ASN A 104 5.48 -11.60 13.40
CA ASN A 104 4.14 -11.01 13.46
C ASN A 104 3.84 -10.55 14.90
N GLN A 105 4.00 -11.43 15.89
CA GLN A 105 3.71 -11.13 17.29
C GLN A 105 4.51 -9.96 17.89
N ARG A 106 5.69 -9.64 17.34
CA ARG A 106 6.61 -8.64 17.92
C ARG A 106 6.75 -7.36 17.13
N PHE A 107 6.58 -7.43 15.81
CA PHE A 107 6.89 -6.34 14.88
C PHE A 107 5.74 -6.01 13.93
N SER A 108 4.56 -6.59 14.13
CA SER A 108 3.36 -6.24 13.36
C SER A 108 2.53 -5.13 14.01
N ASN A 109 1.51 -4.70 13.26
CA ASN A 109 0.44 -3.82 13.69
C ASN A 109 -0.83 -4.17 12.86
N PRO A 110 -2.01 -3.61 13.20
CA PRO A 110 -3.26 -3.97 12.50
C PRO A 110 -3.23 -3.80 10.97
N LEU A 111 -2.51 -2.78 10.48
CA LEU A 111 -2.35 -2.58 9.04
C LEU A 111 -1.52 -3.70 8.41
N LEU A 112 -0.38 -4.03 9.01
CA LEU A 112 0.49 -5.11 8.54
C LEU A 112 -0.20 -6.47 8.62
N ASP A 113 -0.97 -6.74 9.69
CA ASP A 113 -1.77 -7.96 9.80
C ASP A 113 -2.76 -8.10 8.64
N SER A 114 -3.46 -7.01 8.32
CA SER A 114 -4.49 -6.99 7.27
C SER A 114 -3.97 -7.13 5.83
N LEU A 115 -2.67 -6.91 5.64
CA LEU A 115 -2.02 -6.87 4.33
C LEU A 115 -1.06 -8.04 4.11
N PHE A 116 -0.30 -8.44 5.14
CA PHE A 116 0.81 -9.39 5.03
C PHE A 116 0.52 -10.73 5.69
N PHE A 117 -0.18 -10.74 6.83
CA PHE A 117 -0.33 -11.95 7.65
C PHE A 117 -1.76 -12.51 7.68
N CYS A 118 -2.62 -12.02 6.80
CA CYS A 118 -4.02 -12.41 6.65
C CYS A 118 -4.22 -13.64 5.78
#